data_AF-A0A1F6SEM7-F1
#
_entry.id   AF-A0A1F6SEM7-F1
#
_cell.length_a   1.000
_cell.length_b   1.000
_cell.length_c   1.000
_cell.angle_alpha   90.00
_cell.angle_beta   90.00
_cell.angle_gamma   90.00
#
_symmetry.space_group_name_H-M   'P 1'
#
loop_
_entity.id
_entity.type
_entity.pdbx_description
1 polymer ?
#
loop_
_entity_poly.entity_id
_entity_poly.type
_entity_poly.pdbx_seq_one_letter_code
_entity_poly.pdbx_strand_id
1 'polypeptide(L)'
;MSKRTSYLSLAEKMYVIEHKSIERIALDLNLNFKTILRWKDEGGWEEKRESYVQNQQMFHEELYIFSRKLMRSIQEDLDNDRKTEAGRMYTFTRMLPLITKIKEYEDIVAKKQDDKDNKTLTDEDIREIEDLLGIRKHRKDESDEL
;
A
#
# COMPACT_ATOMS: atom_id res chain seq x y z
N MET A 1 -12.82 22.83 20.74
CA MET A 1 -11.79 21.86 20.31
C MET A 1 -10.44 22.38 20.78
N SER A 2 -9.76 21.67 21.69
CA SER A 2 -8.44 22.10 22.19
C SER A 2 -7.40 22.02 21.06
N LYS A 3 -6.42 22.94 21.02
CA LYS A 3 -5.32 22.93 20.02
C LYS A 3 -4.68 21.54 19.91
N ARG A 4 -4.56 20.83 21.02
CA ARG A 4 -4.03 19.46 21.09
C ARG A 4 -4.87 18.44 20.30
N THR A 5 -6.19 18.55 20.35
CA THR A 5 -7.10 17.66 19.61
C THR A 5 -6.99 17.87 18.10
N SER A 6 -6.79 19.11 17.66
CA SER A 6 -6.58 19.44 16.25
C SER A 6 -5.24 18.91 15.71
N TYR A 7 -4.17 18.99 16.52
CA TYR A 7 -2.88 18.42 16.12
C TYR A 7 -2.89 16.89 16.10
N LEU A 8 -3.62 16.26 17.03
CA LEU A 8 -3.79 14.81 17.07
C LEU A 8 -4.48 14.29 15.80
N SER A 9 -5.62 14.89 15.43
CA SER A 9 -6.38 14.45 14.24
C SER A 9 -5.61 14.71 12.94
N LEU A 10 -4.86 15.81 12.88
CA LEU A 10 -4.01 16.12 11.73
C LEU A 10 -2.86 15.13 11.61
N ALA A 11 -2.17 14.82 12.72
CA ALA A 11 -1.09 13.83 12.74
C ALA A 11 -1.59 12.43 12.34
N GLU A 12 -2.76 12.02 12.84
CA GLU A 12 -3.40 10.76 12.46
C GLU A 12 -3.67 10.71 10.96
N LYS A 13 -4.23 11.79 10.38
CA LYS A 13 -4.48 11.88 8.94
C LYS A 13 -3.18 11.77 8.13
N MET A 14 -2.14 12.47 8.54
CA MET A 14 -0.83 12.45 7.85
C MET A 14 -0.18 11.06 7.89
N TYR A 15 -0.40 10.31 8.96
CA TYR A 15 0.13 8.96 9.10
C TYR A 15 -0.69 7.91 8.33
N VAL A 16 -2.01 7.90 8.54
CA VAL A 16 -2.93 6.89 8.02
C VAL A 16 -3.19 7.10 6.53
N ILE A 17 -3.50 8.34 6.11
CA ILE A 17 -3.91 8.66 4.73
C ILE A 17 -2.71 9.08 3.88
N GLU A 18 -1.87 10.01 4.37
CA GLU A 18 -0.74 10.53 3.59
C GLU A 18 0.50 9.63 3.67
N HIS A 19 0.45 8.57 4.49
CA HIS A 19 1.52 7.57 4.63
C HIS A 19 2.90 8.16 5.01
N LYS A 20 2.94 9.33 5.66
CA LYS A 20 4.17 10.00 6.07
C LYS A 20 4.85 9.28 7.24
N SER A 21 6.18 9.37 7.30
CA SER A 21 6.94 8.89 8.46
C SER A 21 6.66 9.75 9.69
N ILE A 22 6.78 9.15 10.88
CA ILE A 22 6.61 9.83 12.17
C ILE A 22 7.57 11.02 12.28
N GLU A 23 8.80 10.88 11.77
CA GLU A 23 9.81 11.94 11.73
C GLU A 23 9.34 13.14 10.92
N ARG A 24 8.77 12.89 9.74
CA ARG A 24 8.27 13.96 8.87
C ARG A 24 7.05 14.66 9.46
N ILE A 25 6.18 13.92 10.11
CA ILE A 25 5.03 14.48 10.84
C ILE A 25 5.50 15.34 12.02
N ALA A 26 6.52 14.89 12.76
CA ALA A 26 7.09 15.63 13.88
C ALA A 26 7.71 16.97 13.41
N LEU A 27 8.40 16.97 12.27
CA LEU A 27 8.94 18.18 11.63
C LEU A 27 7.82 19.11 11.14
N ASP A 28 6.85 18.58 10.39
CA ASP A 28 5.74 19.38 9.81
C ASP A 28 4.89 20.04 10.91
N LEU A 29 4.68 19.38 12.05
CA LEU A 29 3.89 19.89 13.17
C LEU A 29 4.72 20.60 14.23
N ASN A 30 6.05 20.63 14.10
CA ASN A 30 6.99 21.13 15.10
C ASN A 30 6.74 20.54 16.50
N LEU A 31 6.51 19.22 16.56
CA LEU A 31 6.24 18.46 17.79
C LEU A 31 7.38 17.50 18.11
N ASN A 32 7.52 17.15 19.38
CA ASN A 32 8.49 16.14 19.78
C ASN A 32 8.10 14.78 19.21
N PHE A 33 9.06 14.09 18.59
CA PHE A 33 8.92 12.73 18.06
C PHE A 33 8.25 11.77 19.05
N LYS A 34 8.65 11.81 20.33
CA LYS A 34 8.07 10.95 21.39
C LYS A 34 6.57 11.20 21.60
N THR A 35 6.10 12.42 21.35
CA THR A 35 4.67 12.76 21.45
C THR A 35 3.85 12.11 20.34
N ILE A 36 4.35 12.14 19.10
CA ILE A 36 3.70 11.49 17.96
C ILE A 36 3.72 9.97 18.12
N LEU A 37 4.84 9.41 18.60
CA LEU A 37 4.96 7.97 18.86
C LEU A 37 3.91 7.52 19.90
N ARG A 38 3.76 8.28 21.00
CA ARG A 38 2.74 7.98 22.00
C ARG A 38 1.33 8.05 21.44
N TRP A 39 1.03 9.02 20.58
CA TRP A 39 -0.30 9.13 19.94
C TRP A 39 -0.58 8.01 18.95
N LYS A 40 0.45 7.54 18.25
CA LYS A 40 0.36 6.37 17.37
C LYS A 40 -0.02 5.11 18.16
N ASP A 41 0.63 4.89 19.29
CA ASP A 41 0.39 3.74 20.15
C ASP A 41 -0.98 3.83 20.85
N GLU A 42 -1.33 4.99 21.41
CA GLU A 42 -2.64 5.25 22.04
C GLU A 42 -3.80 5.16 21.03
N GLY A 43 -3.57 5.57 19.79
CA GLY A 43 -4.60 5.71 18.76
C GLY A 43 -4.73 4.54 17.79
N GLY A 44 -3.89 3.50 17.93
CA GLY A 44 -3.88 2.32 17.06
C GLY A 44 -3.68 2.66 15.58
N TRP A 45 -2.80 3.62 15.27
CA TRP A 45 -2.73 4.16 13.90
C TRP A 45 -2.24 3.15 12.87
N GLU A 46 -1.52 2.11 13.29
CA GLU A 46 -1.08 1.06 12.35
C GLU A 46 -2.23 0.21 11.83
N GLU A 47 -3.11 -0.23 12.71
CA GLU A 47 -4.30 -0.99 12.32
C GLU A 47 -5.19 -0.14 11.41
N LYS A 48 -5.35 1.15 11.73
CA LYS A 48 -6.08 2.09 10.87
C LYS A 48 -5.43 2.28 9.51
N ARG A 49 -4.10 2.36 9.47
CA ARG A 49 -3.34 2.48 8.23
C ARG A 49 -3.46 1.22 7.38
N GLU A 50 -3.37 0.05 7.99
CA GLU A 50 -3.53 -1.23 7.32
C GLU A 50 -4.95 -1.38 6.76
N SER A 51 -5.98 -1.11 7.58
CA SER A 51 -7.37 -1.09 7.15
C SER A 51 -7.62 -0.08 6.03
N TYR A 52 -7.01 1.11 6.10
CA TYR A 52 -7.13 2.12 5.04
C TYR A 52 -6.56 1.61 3.71
N VAL A 53 -5.38 1.00 3.73
CA VAL A 53 -4.76 0.41 2.52
C VAL A 53 -5.59 -0.74 1.97
N GLN A 54 -6.10 -1.62 2.84
CA GLN A 54 -6.96 -2.74 2.44
C GLN A 54 -8.27 -2.23 1.80
N ASN A 55 -8.93 -1.26 2.44
CA ASN A 55 -10.17 -0.66 1.91
C ASN A 55 -9.93 0.07 0.59
N GLN A 56 -8.80 0.76 0.46
CA GLN A 56 -8.42 1.41 -0.79
C GLN A 56 -8.21 0.38 -1.90
N GLN A 57 -7.54 -0.73 -1.61
CA GLN A 57 -7.37 -1.85 -2.56
C GLN A 57 -8.70 -2.46 -2.97
N MET A 58 -9.59 -2.74 -2.01
CA MET A 58 -10.95 -3.26 -2.29
C MET A 58 -11.76 -2.28 -3.16
N PHE A 59 -11.69 -0.98 -2.86
CA PHE A 59 -12.36 0.05 -3.65
C PHE A 59 -11.86 0.09 -5.10
N HIS A 60 -10.54 -0.04 -5.30
CA HIS A 60 -9.95 -0.07 -6.64
C HIS A 60 -10.40 -1.30 -7.43
N GLU A 61 -10.47 -2.47 -6.79
CA GLU A 61 -11.01 -3.70 -7.39
C GLU A 61 -12.48 -3.56 -7.78
N GLU A 62 -13.32 -3.06 -6.86
CA GLU A 62 -14.75 -2.83 -7.12
C GLU A 62 -14.97 -1.83 -8.27
N LEU A 63 -14.22 -0.72 -8.27
CA LEU A 63 -14.30 0.30 -9.31
C LEU A 63 -13.85 -0.25 -10.67
N TYR A 64 -12.84 -1.11 -10.71
CA TYR A 64 -12.41 -1.80 -11.93
C TYR A 64 -13.51 -2.73 -12.47
N ILE A 65 -14.07 -3.60 -11.62
CA ILE A 65 -15.17 -4.50 -11.98
C ILE A 65 -16.37 -3.71 -12.48
N PHE A 66 -16.74 -2.64 -11.77
CA PHE A 66 -17.85 -1.77 -12.15
C PHE A 66 -17.62 -1.09 -13.50
N SER A 67 -16.45 -0.51 -13.70
CA SER A 67 -16.08 0.17 -14.96
C SER A 67 -16.11 -0.79 -16.15
N ARG A 68 -15.63 -2.04 -15.96
CA ARG A 68 -15.67 -3.07 -16.99
C ARG A 68 -17.11 -3.49 -17.33
N LYS A 69 -17.97 -3.67 -16.32
CA LYS A 69 -19.40 -3.97 -16.53
C LYS A 69 -20.11 -2.84 -17.27
N LEU A 70 -19.84 -1.59 -16.90
CA LEU A 70 -20.43 -0.42 -17.57
C LEU A 70 -19.97 -0.33 -19.03
N MET A 71 -18.67 -0.51 -19.28
CA MET A 71 -18.12 -0.52 -20.63
C MET A 71 -18.76 -1.60 -21.50
N ARG A 72 -18.88 -2.83 -20.97
CA ARG A 72 -19.53 -3.93 -21.68
C ARG A 72 -21.00 -3.63 -22.00
N SER A 73 -21.75 -3.07 -21.05
CA SER A 73 -23.14 -2.65 -21.29
C SER A 73 -23.26 -1.60 -22.39
N ILE A 74 -22.31 -0.66 -22.45
CA ILE A 74 -22.26 0.35 -23.53
C ILE A 74 -21.95 -0.31 -24.87
N GLN A 75 -20.98 -1.25 -24.92
CA GLN A 75 -20.63 -1.99 -26.13
C GLN A 75 -21.81 -2.82 -26.64
N GLU A 76 -22.51 -3.54 -25.77
CA GLU A 76 -23.70 -4.32 -26.12
C GLU A 76 -24.86 -3.44 -26.62
N ASP A 77 -24.96 -2.19 -26.19
CA ASP A 77 -25.95 -1.27 -26.75
C ASP A 77 -25.52 -0.76 -28.14
N LEU A 78 -24.24 -0.48 -28.35
CA LEU A 78 -23.69 -0.07 -29.65
C LEU A 78 -23.78 -1.18 -30.70
N ASP A 79 -23.40 -2.41 -30.36
CA ASP A 79 -23.37 -3.56 -31.27
C ASP A 79 -24.79 -3.97 -31.73
N ASN A 80 -25.81 -3.63 -30.94
CA ASN A 80 -27.21 -3.93 -31.23
C ASN A 80 -27.97 -2.71 -31.81
N ASP A 81 -27.28 -1.66 -32.26
CA ASP A 81 -27.86 -0.40 -32.75
C ASP A 81 -28.87 0.24 -31.76
N ARG A 82 -28.72 -0.04 -30.46
CA ARG A 82 -29.56 0.53 -29.40
C ARG A 82 -29.02 1.89 -29.03
N LYS A 83 -29.94 2.82 -28.76
CA LYS A 83 -29.57 4.16 -28.29
C LYS A 83 -28.91 4.05 -26.91
N THR A 84 -27.59 4.20 -26.85
CA THR A 84 -26.85 4.28 -25.59
C THR A 84 -27.31 5.49 -24.79
N GLU A 85 -27.60 5.28 -23.52
CA GLU A 85 -28.01 6.35 -22.62
C GLU A 85 -26.84 7.32 -22.35
N ALA A 86 -27.02 8.61 -22.63
CA ALA A 86 -25.98 9.62 -22.48
C ALA A 86 -25.41 9.70 -21.05
N GLY A 87 -26.22 9.39 -20.03
CA GLY A 87 -25.79 9.32 -18.64
C GLY A 87 -24.73 8.24 -18.40
N ARG A 88 -24.86 7.07 -19.03
CA ARG A 88 -23.89 5.97 -18.94
C ARG A 88 -22.56 6.34 -19.60
N MET A 89 -22.61 6.95 -20.78
CA MET A 89 -21.42 7.46 -21.48
C MET A 89 -20.68 8.56 -20.71
N TYR A 90 -21.43 9.51 -20.15
CA TYR A 90 -20.86 10.58 -19.34
C TYR A 90 -20.23 10.06 -18.05
N THR A 91 -20.91 9.13 -17.37
CA THR A 91 -20.40 8.48 -16.15
C THR A 91 -19.12 7.72 -16.45
N PHE A 92 -19.08 6.95 -17.54
CA PHE A 92 -17.87 6.25 -17.98
C PHE A 92 -16.73 7.23 -18.25
N THR A 93 -16.98 8.32 -18.97
CA THR A 93 -15.98 9.37 -19.25
C THR A 93 -15.42 9.99 -17.96
N ARG A 94 -16.27 10.22 -16.95
CA ARG A 94 -15.85 10.74 -15.64
C ARG A 94 -15.06 9.72 -14.82
N MET A 95 -15.25 8.43 -15.05
CA MET A 95 -14.50 7.36 -14.37
C MET A 95 -13.14 7.06 -15.03
N LEU A 96 -12.93 7.40 -16.31
CA LEU A 96 -11.66 7.17 -17.01
C LEU A 96 -10.41 7.67 -16.22
N PRO A 97 -10.39 8.90 -15.65
CA PRO A 97 -9.25 9.37 -14.87
C PRO A 97 -9.08 8.67 -13.52
N LEU A 98 -10.14 8.02 -13.00
CA LEU A 98 -10.09 7.24 -11.77
C LEU A 98 -9.48 5.85 -12.05
N ILE A 99 -9.76 5.28 -13.22
CA ILE A 99 -9.22 3.99 -13.68
C ILE A 99 -7.71 4.09 -13.94
N THR A 100 -7.21 5.19 -14.50
CA THR A 100 -5.76 5.35 -14.69
C THR A 100 -4.99 5.35 -13.36
N LYS A 101 -5.58 5.94 -12.31
CA LYS A 101 -5.01 5.93 -10.95
C LYS A 101 -5.05 4.54 -10.30
N ILE A 102 -6.04 3.71 -10.64
CA ILE A 102 -6.11 2.31 -10.20
C ILE A 102 -4.92 1.53 -10.73
N LYS A 103 -4.62 1.67 -12.03
CA LYS A 103 -3.51 0.96 -12.67
C LYS A 103 -2.15 1.35 -12.08
N GLU A 104 -1.94 2.64 -11.84
CA GLU A 104 -0.72 3.14 -11.17
C GLU A 104 -0.58 2.57 -9.74
N TYR A 105 -1.70 2.41 -9.01
CA TYR A 105 -1.69 1.81 -7.67
C TYR A 105 -1.39 0.31 -7.70
N GLU A 106 -2.01 -0.45 -8.61
CA GLU A 106 -1.72 -1.87 -8.81
C GLU A 106 -0.23 -2.11 -9.12
N ASP A 107 0.35 -1.29 -10.01
CA ASP A 107 1.77 -1.35 -10.36
C ASP A 107 2.69 -1.04 -9.15
N ILE A 108 2.28 -0.14 -8.26
CA ILE A 108 3.03 0.18 -7.03
C ILE A 108 2.93 -0.95 -6.00
N VAL A 109 1.75 -1.57 -5.85
CA VAL A 109 1.55 -2.71 -4.93
C VAL A 109 2.34 -3.92 -5.42
N ALA A 110 2.29 -4.23 -6.72
CA ALA A 110 3.05 -5.33 -7.32
C ALA A 110 4.56 -5.17 -7.10
N LYS A 111 5.11 -3.96 -7.33
CA LYS A 111 6.52 -3.66 -7.06
C LYS A 111 6.91 -3.82 -5.58
N LYS A 112 6.02 -3.47 -4.65
CA LYS A 112 6.27 -3.66 -3.19
C LYS A 112 6.24 -5.13 -2.77
N GLN A 113 5.54 -5.98 -3.52
CA GLN A 113 5.52 -7.42 -3.31
C GLN A 113 6.81 -8.06 -3.84
N ASP A 114 7.27 -7.66 -5.04
CA ASP A 114 8.57 -8.07 -5.57
C ASP A 114 9.74 -7.67 -4.64
N ASP A 115 9.71 -6.49 -4.04
CA ASP A 115 10.74 -6.04 -3.08
C ASP A 115 10.72 -6.82 -1.75
N LYS A 116 9.59 -7.45 -1.39
CA LYS A 116 9.49 -8.29 -0.20
C LYS A 116 9.99 -9.71 -0.46
N ASP A 117 9.72 -10.25 -1.65
CA ASP A 117 10.15 -11.60 -2.03
C ASP A 117 11.66 -11.66 -2.35
N ASN A 118 12.29 -10.53 -2.70
CA ASN A 118 13.74 -10.41 -2.95
C ASN A 118 14.59 -10.11 -1.69
N LYS A 119 14.01 -10.12 -0.48
CA LYS A 119 14.76 -9.89 0.79
C LYS A 119 15.14 -11.19 1.51
N THR A 120 15.41 -12.25 0.76
CA THR A 120 16.19 -13.37 1.29
C THR A 120 17.66 -12.94 1.32
N LEU A 121 18.28 -12.99 2.50
CA LEU A 121 19.73 -12.86 2.64
C LEU A 121 20.37 -13.89 1.71
N THR A 122 21.27 -13.44 0.83
CA THR A 122 22.00 -14.37 -0.03
C THR A 122 22.96 -15.21 0.82
N ASP A 123 23.35 -16.38 0.34
CA ASP A 123 24.35 -17.24 1.01
C ASP A 123 25.71 -16.54 1.21
N GLU A 124 25.95 -15.43 0.50
CA GLU A 124 27.13 -14.58 0.64
C GLU A 124 26.97 -13.60 1.82
N ASP A 125 25.80 -12.96 1.95
CA ASP A 125 25.45 -12.10 3.09
C ASP A 125 25.47 -12.89 4.41
N ILE A 126 25.00 -14.14 4.38
CA ILE A 126 25.02 -15.03 5.55
C ILE A 126 26.46 -15.36 5.96
N ARG A 127 27.34 -15.63 4.98
CA ARG A 127 28.76 -15.92 5.23
C ARG A 127 29.50 -14.72 5.81
N GLU A 128 29.21 -13.52 5.33
CA GLU A 128 29.80 -12.29 5.86
C GLU A 128 29.38 -12.06 7.31
N ILE A 129 28.09 -12.27 7.64
CA ILE A 129 27.56 -12.20 9.00
C ILE A 129 28.20 -13.28 9.91
N GLU A 130 28.37 -14.51 9.42
CA GLU A 130 29.01 -15.60 10.16
C GLU A 130 30.48 -15.33 10.48
N ASP A 131 31.22 -14.71 9.55
CA ASP A 131 32.63 -14.34 9.74
C ASP A 131 32.76 -13.16 10.73
N LEU A 132 31.85 -12.18 10.66
CA LEU A 132 31.76 -11.07 11.61
C LEU A 132 31.41 -11.52 13.03
N LEU A 133 30.54 -12.53 13.17
CA LEU A 133 30.11 -13.07 14.46
C LEU A 133 31.03 -14.19 14.98
N GLY A 134 31.99 -14.66 14.18
CA GLY A 134 32.93 -15.72 14.57
C GLY A 134 32.28 -17.11 14.70
N ILE A 135 31.12 -17.32 14.07
CA ILE A 135 30.33 -18.56 14.16
C ILE A 135 30.55 -19.37 12.88
N ARG A 136 31.77 -19.80 12.56
CA ARG A 136 31.94 -20.82 11.53
C ARG A 136 31.43 -22.15 12.06
N LYS A 137 30.21 -22.54 11.65
CA LYS A 137 29.76 -23.92 11.82
C LYS A 137 30.68 -24.82 10.98
N HIS A 138 31.40 -25.70 11.67
CA HIS A 138 32.01 -26.89 11.08
C HIS A 138 30.85 -27.77 10.57
N ARG A 139 30.36 -27.50 9.35
CA ARG A 139 29.49 -28.43 8.63
C ARG A 139 30.41 -29.58 8.24
N LYS A 140 30.51 -30.59 9.11
CA LYS A 140 31.12 -31.87 8.77
C LYS A 140 30.38 -32.38 7.54
N ASP A 141 31.14 -32.57 6.48
CA ASP A 141 30.81 -33.45 5.39
C ASP A 141 30.62 -34.86 5.97
N GLU A 142 29.36 -35.24 6.23
CA GLU A 142 28.97 -36.66 6.23
C GLU A 142 28.38 -36.96 4.85
N SER A 143 29.29 -36.97 3.88
CA SER A 143 29.12 -37.68 2.63
C SER A 143 30.51 -38.17 2.24
N ASP A 144 30.95 -39.22 2.93
CA ASP A 144 31.83 -40.27 2.42
C ASP A 144 32.17 -41.22 3.56
N GLU A 145 31.45 -42.34 3.64
CA GLU A 145 32.01 -43.66 4.00
C GLU A 145 30.94 -44.74 3.75
N LEU A 146 31.11 -45.41 2.60
CA LEU A 146 30.79 -46.81 2.25
C LEU A 146 29.43 -47.44 2.65
#